data_AF-A0A7U9R9G6-F1
#
_entry.id   AF-A0A7U9R9G6-F1
#
_cell.length_a   1.000
_cell.length_b   1.000
_cell.length_c   1.000
_cell.angle_alpha   90.00
_cell.angle_beta   90.00
_cell.angle_gamma   90.00
#
_symmetry.space_group_name_H-M   'P 1'
#
loop_
_entity.id
_entity.type
_entity.pdbx_description
1 polymer ?
#
loop_
_entity_poly.entity_id
_entity_poly.type
_entity_poly.pdbx_seq_one_letter_code
_entity_poly.pdbx_strand_id
1 'polypeptide(L)'
;MNGFFWKDMKRSFLNVGFFAGMAAVAALLLAAAVNGTPPERTRSSYYILYNVFGASGFGPFAAVFPVLAYAASFCEEYQSGYYRMIFSRMSPVRFGRIRICSVALSGGVMLAVPIAAACIMAYTLGVPGVPQDSDQGLLDGTIMLTYIIQYGDWYIAVGKTVLGFLFGCVWSLVGLLFAVWTPNRYVALIAPFVLYESMWIGLNGIPWLNPIRLLRGDDVGSYPLAAGVECVYILIVSAFIMAGLVRRYRNG
;
A
#
# COMPACT_ATOMS: atom_id res chain seq x y z
N MET A 1 19.22 -15.62 -15.72
CA MET A 1 18.87 -14.39 -14.97
C MET A 1 17.36 -14.14 -14.95
N ASN A 2 16.67 -14.13 -16.10
CA ASN A 2 15.23 -13.83 -16.15
C ASN A 2 14.34 -14.91 -15.53
N GLY A 3 14.76 -16.18 -15.57
CA GLY A 3 13.93 -17.30 -15.10
C GLY A 3 13.61 -17.31 -13.61
N PHE A 4 14.54 -16.88 -12.73
CA PHE A 4 14.26 -16.87 -11.27
C PHE A 4 13.39 -15.68 -10.88
N PHE A 5 13.71 -14.48 -11.36
CA PHE A 5 12.88 -13.28 -11.14
C PHE A 5 11.45 -13.48 -11.62
N TRP A 6 11.26 -14.03 -12.83
CA TRP A 6 9.93 -14.31 -13.38
C TRP A 6 9.16 -15.36 -12.58
N LYS A 7 9.82 -16.43 -12.16
CA LYS A 7 9.22 -17.45 -11.28
C LYS A 7 8.81 -16.85 -9.95
N ASP A 8 9.62 -15.95 -9.40
CA ASP A 8 9.35 -15.30 -8.13
C ASP A 8 8.19 -14.31 -8.21
N MET A 9 8.15 -13.48 -9.26
CA MET A 9 7.01 -12.63 -9.54
C MET A 9 5.75 -13.47 -9.72
N LYS A 10 5.79 -14.52 -10.55
CA LYS A 10 4.63 -15.40 -10.76
C LYS A 10 4.13 -16.00 -9.45
N ARG A 11 5.04 -16.43 -8.57
CA ARG A 11 4.69 -16.94 -7.23
C ARG A 11 4.06 -15.85 -6.35
N SER A 12 4.59 -14.64 -6.40
CA SER A 12 4.11 -13.50 -5.62
C SER A 12 2.70 -13.06 -6.04
N PHE A 13 2.44 -12.97 -7.34
CA PHE A 13 1.15 -12.56 -7.90
C PHE A 13 0.09 -13.67 -7.90
N LEU A 14 0.48 -14.96 -7.93
CA LEU A 14 -0.47 -16.09 -7.92
C LEU A 14 -0.70 -16.68 -6.53
N ASN A 15 -0.35 -15.95 -5.47
CA ASN A 15 -0.60 -16.38 -4.11
C ASN A 15 -2.09 -16.19 -3.74
N VAL A 16 -2.67 -17.15 -3.03
CA VAL A 16 -4.04 -17.03 -2.48
C VAL A 16 -4.16 -15.78 -1.60
N GLY A 17 -3.10 -15.44 -0.84
CA GLY A 17 -3.06 -14.24 -0.02
C GLY A 17 -3.15 -12.93 -0.83
N PHE A 18 -2.58 -12.90 -2.03
CA PHE A 18 -2.66 -11.75 -2.93
C PHE A 18 -4.10 -11.52 -3.43
N PHE A 19 -4.76 -12.58 -3.93
CA PHE A 19 -6.14 -12.47 -4.41
C PHE A 19 -7.14 -12.21 -3.28
N ALA A 20 -6.97 -12.88 -2.13
CA ALA A 20 -7.83 -12.66 -0.97
C ALA A 20 -7.68 -11.23 -0.42
N GLY A 21 -6.44 -10.72 -0.32
CA GLY A 21 -6.17 -9.35 0.09
C GLY A 21 -6.76 -8.33 -0.89
N MET A 22 -6.55 -8.53 -2.19
CA MET A 22 -7.11 -7.66 -3.23
C MET A 22 -8.65 -7.65 -3.21
N ALA A 23 -9.28 -8.81 -3.10
CA ALA A 23 -10.73 -8.95 -3.04
C ALA A 23 -11.31 -8.29 -1.79
N ALA A 24 -10.65 -8.43 -0.63
CA ALA A 24 -11.07 -7.78 0.61
C ALA A 24 -10.99 -6.25 0.52
N VAL A 25 -9.88 -5.72 -0.01
CA VAL A 25 -9.73 -4.26 -0.19
C VAL A 25 -10.73 -3.75 -1.23
N ALA A 26 -10.92 -4.47 -2.35
CA ALA A 26 -11.92 -4.12 -3.34
C ALA A 26 -13.33 -4.12 -2.75
N ALA A 27 -13.70 -5.14 -1.96
CA ALA A 27 -15.00 -5.20 -1.31
C ALA A 27 -15.21 -4.00 -0.36
N LEU A 28 -14.22 -3.65 0.47
CA LEU A 28 -14.30 -2.52 1.39
C LEU A 28 -14.45 -1.18 0.65
N LEU A 29 -13.59 -0.92 -0.34
CA LEU A 29 -13.58 0.35 -1.05
C LEU A 29 -14.79 0.51 -1.98
N LEU A 30 -15.17 -0.55 -2.70
CA LEU A 30 -16.32 -0.51 -3.61
C LEU A 30 -17.64 -0.46 -2.85
N ALA A 31 -17.78 -1.18 -1.72
CA ALA A 31 -18.97 -1.06 -0.88
C ALA A 31 -19.13 0.37 -0.32
N ALA A 32 -18.04 1.00 0.11
CA ALA A 32 -18.06 2.38 0.57
C ALA A 32 -18.41 3.37 -0.55
N ALA A 33 -17.93 3.12 -1.77
CA ALA A 33 -18.30 3.93 -2.93
C ALA A 33 -19.79 3.77 -3.30
N VAL A 34 -20.33 2.55 -3.30
CA VAL A 34 -21.77 2.30 -3.57
C VAL A 34 -22.66 2.91 -2.49
N ASN A 35 -22.29 2.76 -1.21
CA ASN A 35 -23.04 3.37 -0.11
C ASN A 35 -22.95 4.90 -0.13
N GLY A 36 -21.90 5.47 -0.73
CA GLY A 36 -21.72 6.91 -0.90
C GLY A 36 -22.44 7.48 -2.13
N THR A 37 -22.95 6.64 -3.05
CA THR A 37 -23.59 7.10 -4.28
C THR A 37 -25.10 7.30 -4.08
N PRO A 38 -25.62 8.53 -4.20
CA PRO A 38 -27.06 8.77 -4.23
C PRO A 38 -27.66 8.32 -5.58
N PRO A 39 -28.95 7.94 -5.61
CA PRO A 39 -29.61 7.40 -6.79
C PRO A 39 -29.73 8.34 -8.00
N GLU A 40 -29.46 9.64 -7.84
CA GLU A 40 -29.66 10.65 -8.91
C GLU A 40 -28.39 11.43 -9.31
N ARG A 41 -27.18 10.93 -8.98
CA ARG A 41 -25.92 11.63 -9.29
C ARG A 41 -25.91 13.09 -8.80
N THR A 42 -26.56 13.35 -7.67
CA THR A 42 -26.69 14.70 -7.10
C THR A 42 -25.47 15.14 -6.28
N ARG A 43 -24.56 14.23 -5.94
CA ARG A 43 -23.34 14.51 -5.17
C ARG A 43 -22.09 14.55 -6.04
N SER A 44 -21.11 15.31 -5.59
CA SER A 44 -19.78 15.40 -6.20
C SER A 44 -19.04 14.06 -6.16
N SER A 45 -18.18 13.80 -7.15
CA SER A 45 -17.26 12.65 -7.14
C SER A 45 -16.37 12.63 -5.89
N TYR A 46 -16.05 13.81 -5.35
CA TYR A 46 -15.24 13.99 -4.15
C TYR A 46 -15.94 13.63 -2.85
N TYR A 47 -17.25 13.80 -2.77
CA TYR A 47 -18.04 13.28 -1.65
C TYR A 47 -17.94 11.75 -1.57
N ILE A 48 -18.04 11.08 -2.72
CA ILE A 48 -17.90 9.62 -2.81
C ILE A 48 -16.46 9.21 -2.45
N LEU A 49 -15.44 9.90 -2.94
CA LEU A 49 -14.04 9.64 -2.58
C LEU A 49 -13.76 9.84 -1.08
N TYR A 50 -14.32 10.89 -0.48
CA TYR A 50 -14.23 11.11 0.95
C TYR A 50 -14.85 9.94 1.73
N ASN A 51 -15.99 9.43 1.28
CA ASN A 51 -16.61 8.25 1.89
C ASN A 51 -15.74 6.99 1.73
N VAL A 52 -15.13 6.79 0.56
CA VAL A 52 -14.25 5.66 0.25
C VAL A 52 -12.99 5.65 1.11
N PHE A 53 -12.34 6.79 1.35
CA PHE A 53 -11.08 6.82 2.12
C PHE A 53 -11.28 7.18 3.60
N GLY A 54 -12.42 7.79 3.94
CA GLY A 54 -12.76 8.24 5.29
C GLY A 54 -13.64 7.24 6.05
N ALA A 55 -14.72 6.75 5.43
CA ALA A 55 -15.76 5.96 6.10
C ALA A 55 -15.68 4.46 5.85
N SER A 56 -14.87 4.00 4.90
CA SER A 56 -14.72 2.56 4.57
C SER A 56 -14.08 1.71 5.67
N GLY A 57 -13.51 2.34 6.71
CA GLY A 57 -12.70 1.64 7.71
C GLY A 57 -11.38 1.10 7.16
N PHE A 58 -11.03 1.38 5.90
CA PHE A 58 -9.79 0.92 5.27
C PHE A 58 -8.55 1.49 5.96
N GLY A 59 -8.58 2.76 6.36
CA GLY A 59 -7.42 3.48 6.91
C GLY A 59 -6.66 2.71 8.00
N PRO A 60 -7.28 2.38 9.15
CA PRO A 60 -6.61 1.67 10.25
C PRO A 60 -6.05 0.29 9.84
N PHE A 61 -6.72 -0.42 8.93
CA PHE A 61 -6.30 -1.77 8.54
C PHE A 61 -5.45 -1.80 7.26
N ALA A 62 -5.14 -0.65 6.67
CA ALA A 62 -4.51 -0.56 5.34
C ALA A 62 -3.17 -1.30 5.28
N ALA A 63 -2.38 -1.29 6.36
CA ALA A 63 -1.08 -1.94 6.45
C ALA A 63 -1.16 -3.48 6.50
N VAL A 64 -2.29 -4.06 6.91
CA VAL A 64 -2.45 -5.53 7.03
C VAL A 64 -2.48 -6.18 5.64
N PHE A 65 -3.20 -5.56 4.71
CA PHE A 65 -3.44 -6.18 3.41
C PHE A 65 -2.13 -6.42 2.64
N PRO A 66 -1.25 -5.44 2.40
CA PRO A 66 0.04 -5.60 1.69
C PRO A 66 0.89 -6.77 2.16
N VAL A 67 0.83 -7.07 3.45
CA VAL A 67 1.61 -8.12 4.09
C VAL A 67 1.14 -9.51 3.65
N LEU A 68 -0.16 -9.68 3.40
CA LEU A 68 -0.75 -10.95 2.93
C LEU A 68 -0.28 -11.35 1.54
N ALA A 69 0.19 -10.40 0.72
CA ALA A 69 0.69 -10.68 -0.62
C ALA A 69 1.85 -11.70 -0.60
N TYR A 70 2.79 -11.57 0.35
CA TYR A 70 4.00 -12.41 0.33
C TYR A 70 4.59 -12.83 1.68
N ALA A 71 4.30 -12.16 2.80
CA ALA A 71 5.00 -12.42 4.06
C ALA A 71 4.84 -13.87 4.54
N ALA A 72 3.62 -14.44 4.40
CA ALA A 72 3.34 -15.81 4.78
C ALA A 72 4.13 -16.84 3.95
N SER A 73 4.24 -16.64 2.63
CA SER A 73 4.99 -17.54 1.75
C SER A 73 6.50 -17.55 2.07
N PHE A 74 7.06 -16.42 2.49
CA PHE A 74 8.46 -16.37 2.90
C PHE A 74 8.72 -17.13 4.20
N CYS A 75 7.81 -17.05 5.18
CA CYS A 75 7.92 -17.84 6.40
C CYS A 75 7.90 -19.35 6.12
N GLU A 76 7.07 -19.81 5.19
CA GLU A 76 7.02 -21.21 4.77
C GLU A 76 8.29 -21.65 4.02
N GLU A 77 8.83 -20.81 3.13
CA GLU A 77 10.13 -21.04 2.49
C GLU A 77 11.28 -21.14 3.50
N TYR A 78 11.19 -20.39 4.60
CA TYR A 78 12.18 -20.43 5.66
C TYR A 78 12.05 -21.72 6.49
N GLN A 79 10.84 -22.06 6.94
CA GLN A 79 10.58 -23.27 7.73
C GLN A 79 10.89 -24.56 6.98
N SER A 80 10.62 -24.61 5.67
CA SER A 80 10.95 -25.75 4.81
C SER A 80 12.45 -25.89 4.51
N GLY A 81 13.28 -24.93 4.90
CA GLY A 81 14.71 -24.92 4.57
C GLY A 81 15.01 -24.66 3.09
N TYR A 82 13.98 -24.38 2.27
CA TYR A 82 14.13 -24.10 0.84
C TYR A 82 15.09 -22.93 0.58
N TYR A 83 15.13 -21.96 1.52
CA TYR A 83 16.06 -20.83 1.47
C TYR A 83 17.54 -21.24 1.37
N ARG A 84 17.95 -22.35 2.00
CA ARG A 84 19.34 -22.86 1.95
C ARG A 84 19.71 -23.37 0.57
N MET A 85 18.78 -24.06 -0.10
CA MET A 85 18.98 -24.49 -1.49
C MET A 85 19.13 -23.31 -2.44
N ILE A 86 18.41 -22.21 -2.21
CA ILE A 86 18.55 -20.99 -3.00
C ILE A 86 19.93 -20.35 -2.77
N PHE A 87 20.37 -20.22 -1.51
CA PHE A 87 21.67 -19.62 -1.18
C PHE A 87 22.87 -20.43 -1.68
N SER A 88 22.73 -21.74 -1.85
CA SER A 88 23.79 -22.56 -2.48
C SER A 88 24.05 -22.23 -3.96
N ARG A 89 23.07 -21.62 -4.64
CA ARG A 89 23.11 -21.32 -6.08
C ARG A 89 23.15 -19.82 -6.40
N MET A 90 22.96 -18.97 -5.40
CA MET A 90 22.83 -17.52 -5.59
C MET A 90 23.37 -16.74 -4.40
N SER A 91 24.09 -15.65 -4.68
CA SER A 91 24.58 -14.75 -3.63
C SER A 91 23.41 -14.10 -2.84
N PRO A 92 23.57 -13.86 -1.54
CA PRO A 92 22.52 -13.30 -0.69
C PRO A 92 22.09 -11.90 -1.14
N VAL A 93 23.03 -11.11 -1.68
CA VAL A 93 22.74 -9.77 -2.20
C VAL A 93 21.84 -9.83 -3.44
N ARG A 94 22.11 -10.77 -4.36
CA ARG A 94 21.30 -10.94 -5.57
C ARG A 94 19.91 -11.46 -5.23
N PHE A 95 19.83 -12.43 -4.33
CA PHE A 95 18.56 -12.96 -3.83
C PHE A 95 17.71 -11.87 -3.17
N GLY A 96 18.31 -11.09 -2.27
CA GLY A 96 17.62 -10.01 -1.55
C GLY A 96 17.06 -8.95 -2.48
N ARG A 97 17.82 -8.49 -3.49
CA ARG A 97 17.33 -7.50 -4.47
C ARG A 97 16.13 -8.01 -5.26
N ILE A 98 16.19 -9.26 -5.74
CA ILE A 98 15.07 -9.86 -6.49
C ILE A 98 13.83 -9.96 -5.59
N ARG A 99 14.02 -10.43 -4.35
CA ARG A 99 12.94 -10.62 -3.38
C ARG A 99 12.30 -9.30 -2.95
N ILE A 100 13.11 -8.28 -2.67
CA ILE A 100 12.61 -6.94 -2.32
C ILE A 100 11.78 -6.38 -3.48
N CYS A 101 12.25 -6.48 -4.72
CA CYS A 101 11.49 -6.01 -5.87
C CYS A 101 10.19 -6.79 -6.08
N SER A 102 10.19 -8.12 -5.99
CA SER A 102 8.98 -8.93 -6.20
C SER A 102 7.93 -8.70 -5.10
N VAL A 103 8.37 -8.55 -3.85
CA VAL A 103 7.48 -8.26 -2.72
C VAL A 103 6.90 -6.86 -2.82
N ALA A 104 7.74 -5.84 -3.02
CA ALA A 104 7.28 -4.46 -3.15
C ALA A 104 6.24 -4.31 -4.27
N LEU A 105 6.54 -4.84 -5.47
CA LEU A 105 5.63 -4.78 -6.60
C LEU A 105 4.30 -5.49 -6.32
N SER A 106 4.34 -6.67 -5.69
CA SER A 106 3.10 -7.39 -5.35
C SER A 106 2.23 -6.65 -4.34
N GLY A 107 2.83 -6.12 -3.26
CA GLY A 107 2.09 -5.36 -2.25
C GLY A 107 1.52 -4.06 -2.82
N GLY A 108 2.31 -3.37 -3.65
CA GLY A 108 1.89 -2.15 -4.33
C GLY A 108 0.72 -2.38 -5.29
N VAL A 109 0.82 -3.35 -6.20
CA VAL A 109 -0.26 -3.67 -7.16
C VAL A 109 -1.53 -4.11 -6.44
N MET A 110 -1.40 -4.87 -5.35
CA MET A 110 -2.55 -5.37 -4.59
C MET A 110 -3.41 -4.24 -4.00
N LEU A 111 -2.81 -3.10 -3.63
CA LEU A 111 -3.57 -1.91 -3.21
C LEU A 111 -3.93 -0.98 -4.36
N ALA A 112 -3.03 -0.80 -5.33
CA ALA A 112 -3.23 0.12 -6.44
C ALA A 112 -4.46 -0.22 -7.29
N VAL A 113 -4.70 -1.52 -7.54
CA VAL A 113 -5.82 -1.96 -8.39
C VAL A 113 -7.18 -1.65 -7.75
N PRO A 114 -7.47 -2.04 -6.50
CA PRO A 114 -8.70 -1.63 -5.81
C PRO A 114 -8.88 -0.12 -5.67
N ILE A 115 -7.80 0.62 -5.38
CA ILE A 115 -7.84 2.08 -5.24
C ILE A 115 -8.17 2.74 -6.58
N ALA A 116 -7.52 2.33 -7.66
CA ALA A 116 -7.82 2.83 -9.00
C ALA A 116 -9.27 2.53 -9.40
N ALA A 117 -9.75 1.30 -9.15
CA ALA A 117 -11.14 0.92 -9.42
C ALA A 117 -12.14 1.78 -8.64
N ALA A 118 -11.88 2.03 -7.36
CA ALA A 118 -12.73 2.89 -6.54
C ALA A 118 -12.73 4.35 -7.03
N CYS A 119 -11.58 4.88 -7.44
CA CYS A 119 -11.48 6.20 -8.05
C CYS A 119 -12.29 6.28 -9.36
N ILE A 120 -12.11 5.32 -10.28
CA ILE A 120 -12.87 5.27 -11.54
C ILE A 120 -14.38 5.20 -11.26
N MET A 121 -14.79 4.41 -10.27
CA MET A 121 -16.20 4.30 -9.89
C MET A 121 -16.73 5.62 -9.32
N ALA A 122 -15.96 6.33 -8.49
CA ALA A 122 -16.36 7.63 -7.95
C ALA A 122 -16.54 8.70 -9.04
N TYR A 123 -15.67 8.71 -10.07
CA TYR A 123 -15.78 9.67 -11.18
C TYR A 123 -16.90 9.34 -12.18
N THR A 124 -17.21 8.05 -12.37
CA THR A 124 -18.29 7.63 -13.26
C THR A 124 -19.67 7.86 -12.62
N LEU A 125 -19.79 7.63 -11.31
CA LEU A 125 -21.05 7.76 -10.58
C LEU A 125 -21.31 9.15 -9.98
N GLY A 126 -20.27 9.93 -9.67
CA GLY A 126 -20.40 11.30 -9.16
C GLY A 126 -20.33 12.36 -10.26
N VAL A 127 -20.70 13.60 -9.93
CA VAL A 127 -20.45 14.75 -10.82
C VAL A 127 -18.96 15.13 -10.73
N PRO A 128 -18.20 15.07 -11.85
CA PRO A 128 -16.79 15.48 -11.87
C PRO A 128 -16.65 17.00 -11.80
N GLY A 129 -15.50 17.47 -11.31
CA GLY A 129 -15.17 18.88 -11.12
C GLY A 129 -15.33 19.38 -9.69
N VAL A 130 -15.15 20.70 -9.51
CA VAL A 130 -15.26 21.37 -8.21
C VAL A 130 -16.66 21.12 -7.63
N PRO A 131 -16.80 20.68 -6.37
CA PRO A 131 -18.10 20.44 -5.76
C PRO A 131 -19.01 21.68 -5.84
N GLN A 132 -20.22 21.50 -6.36
CA GLN A 132 -21.26 22.54 -6.46
C GLN A 132 -22.48 22.18 -5.60
N ASP A 133 -23.38 23.15 -5.42
CA ASP A 133 -24.64 23.00 -4.67
C ASP A 133 -24.46 22.49 -3.23
N SER A 134 -24.99 21.30 -2.91
CA SER A 134 -25.03 20.76 -1.54
C SER A 134 -23.66 20.40 -0.95
N ASP A 135 -22.62 20.35 -1.80
CA ASP A 135 -21.25 19.99 -1.42
C ASP A 135 -20.30 21.20 -1.47
N GLN A 136 -20.83 22.42 -1.62
CA GLN A 136 -20.02 23.65 -1.55
C GLN A 136 -19.29 23.72 -0.20
N GLY A 137 -17.97 23.92 -0.26
CA GLY A 137 -17.11 23.98 0.92
C GLY A 137 -16.56 22.64 1.41
N LEU A 138 -16.93 21.50 0.79
CA LEU A 138 -16.41 20.17 1.18
C LEU A 138 -14.88 20.08 1.09
N LEU A 139 -14.29 20.81 0.14
CA LEU A 139 -12.85 20.83 -0.11
C LEU A 139 -12.18 22.13 0.35
N ASP A 140 -12.89 23.03 1.05
CA ASP A 140 -12.35 24.31 1.46
C ASP A 140 -11.18 24.14 2.44
N GLY A 141 -10.08 24.83 2.17
CA GLY A 141 -8.84 24.71 2.93
C GLY A 141 -8.03 23.44 2.64
N THR A 142 -8.52 22.54 1.78
CA THR A 142 -7.76 21.35 1.35
C THR A 142 -6.97 21.62 0.08
N ILE A 143 -5.84 20.93 -0.06
CA ILE A 143 -4.91 21.10 -1.18
C ILE A 143 -5.46 20.42 -2.44
N MET A 144 -6.37 19.46 -2.26
CA MET A 144 -7.17 18.90 -3.34
C MET A 144 -7.86 19.98 -4.16
N LEU A 145 -8.46 20.99 -3.52
CA LEU A 145 -9.16 22.06 -4.23
C LEU A 145 -8.22 22.80 -5.21
N THR A 146 -7.02 23.13 -4.76
CA THR A 146 -5.99 23.76 -5.59
C THR A 146 -5.57 22.86 -6.76
N TYR A 147 -5.39 21.56 -6.52
CA TYR A 147 -5.02 20.62 -7.56
C TYR A 147 -6.14 20.38 -8.58
N ILE A 148 -7.41 20.41 -8.18
CA ILE A 148 -8.55 20.30 -9.08
C ILE A 148 -8.59 21.50 -10.02
N ILE A 149 -8.46 22.71 -9.46
CA ILE A 149 -8.52 23.95 -10.25
C ILE A 149 -7.35 24.01 -11.25
N GLN A 150 -6.16 23.55 -10.85
CA GLN A 150 -4.94 23.69 -11.66
C GLN A 150 -4.72 22.54 -12.65
N TYR A 151 -5.03 21.30 -12.26
CA TYR A 151 -4.70 20.09 -13.03
C TYR A 151 -5.92 19.23 -13.37
N GLY A 152 -7.04 19.40 -12.67
CA GLY A 152 -8.28 18.64 -12.88
C GLY A 152 -8.32 17.30 -12.15
N ASP A 153 -9.46 16.60 -12.29
CA ASP A 153 -9.80 15.40 -11.54
C ASP A 153 -8.86 14.21 -11.74
N TRP A 154 -8.30 14.06 -12.95
CA TRP A 154 -7.41 12.95 -13.27
C TRP A 154 -6.14 12.96 -12.41
N TYR A 155 -5.66 14.15 -12.02
CA TYR A 155 -4.47 14.30 -11.19
C TYR A 155 -4.68 13.68 -9.80
N ILE A 156 -5.89 13.82 -9.24
CA ILE A 156 -6.23 13.23 -7.95
C ILE A 156 -6.35 11.71 -8.05
N ALA A 157 -7.00 11.21 -9.10
CA ALA A 157 -7.13 9.78 -9.37
C ALA A 157 -5.76 9.09 -9.45
N VAL A 158 -4.85 9.66 -10.25
CA VAL A 158 -3.49 9.14 -10.43
C VAL A 158 -2.69 9.30 -9.15
N GLY A 159 -2.75 10.47 -8.50
CA GLY A 159 -2.05 10.75 -7.25
C GLY A 159 -2.38 9.74 -6.15
N LYS A 160 -3.67 9.49 -5.89
CA LYS A 160 -4.09 8.52 -4.87
C LYS A 160 -3.73 7.08 -5.23
N THR A 161 -3.78 6.73 -6.51
CA THR A 161 -3.36 5.40 -6.97
C THR A 161 -1.85 5.19 -6.77
N VAL A 162 -1.03 6.20 -7.07
CA VAL A 162 0.42 6.16 -6.88
C VAL A 162 0.77 6.09 -5.39
N LEU A 163 0.13 6.90 -4.54
CA LEU A 163 0.32 6.83 -3.09
C LEU A 163 -0.11 5.46 -2.54
N GLY A 164 -1.26 4.93 -2.96
CA GLY A 164 -1.70 3.58 -2.59
C GLY A 164 -0.71 2.49 -3.01
N PHE A 165 -0.11 2.62 -4.19
CA PHE A 165 0.92 1.72 -4.68
C PHE A 165 2.19 1.77 -3.83
N LEU A 166 2.71 2.97 -3.56
CA LEU A 166 3.94 3.17 -2.77
C LEU A 166 3.73 2.73 -1.31
N PHE A 167 2.59 3.05 -0.72
CA PHE A 167 2.19 2.56 0.60
C PHE A 167 2.16 1.02 0.63
N GLY A 168 1.57 0.38 -0.38
CA GLY A 168 1.57 -1.08 -0.52
C GLY A 168 2.97 -1.66 -0.65
N CYS A 169 3.90 -0.97 -1.33
CA CYS A 169 5.30 -1.36 -1.39
C CYS A 169 5.96 -1.30 -0.01
N VAL A 170 5.77 -0.22 0.74
CA VAL A 170 6.35 -0.05 2.09
C VAL A 170 5.88 -1.17 3.02
N TRP A 171 4.57 -1.37 3.14
CA TRP A 171 4.04 -2.29 4.16
C TRP A 171 4.23 -3.77 3.82
N SER A 172 4.27 -4.13 2.54
CA SER A 172 4.69 -5.47 2.12
C SER A 172 6.16 -5.75 2.46
N LEU A 173 7.04 -4.75 2.29
CA LEU A 173 8.44 -4.85 2.70
C LEU A 173 8.59 -4.88 4.22
N VAL A 174 7.79 -4.13 4.98
CA VAL A 174 7.78 -4.22 6.45
C VAL A 174 7.38 -5.63 6.91
N GLY A 175 6.39 -6.25 6.27
CA GLY A 175 6.03 -7.66 6.49
C GLY A 175 7.20 -8.61 6.23
N LEU A 176 7.91 -8.41 5.11
CA LEU A 176 9.12 -9.18 4.78
C LEU A 176 10.24 -8.93 5.80
N LEU A 177 10.44 -7.69 6.26
CA LEU A 177 11.44 -7.34 7.26
C LEU A 177 11.21 -8.15 8.54
N PHE A 178 9.98 -8.16 9.07
CA PHE A 178 9.68 -8.96 10.25
C PHE A 178 9.91 -10.46 10.00
N ALA A 179 9.53 -10.98 8.83
CA ALA A 179 9.78 -12.38 8.48
C ALA A 179 11.29 -12.74 8.39
N VAL A 180 12.11 -11.80 7.89
CA VAL A 180 13.57 -11.92 7.75
C VAL A 180 14.30 -11.78 9.08
N TRP A 181 13.75 -11.10 10.07
CA TRP A 181 14.39 -10.98 11.39
C TRP A 181 13.85 -12.03 12.35
N THR A 182 12.54 -12.20 12.39
CA THR A 182 11.82 -13.13 13.25
C THR A 182 11.02 -14.09 12.37
N PRO A 183 11.51 -15.32 12.11
CA PRO A 183 10.89 -16.24 11.16
C PRO A 183 9.66 -16.95 11.76
N ASN A 184 8.71 -16.17 12.26
CA ASN A 184 7.45 -16.61 12.81
C ASN A 184 6.32 -15.98 11.98
N ARG A 185 5.49 -16.84 11.38
CA ARG A 185 4.35 -16.44 10.54
C ARG A 185 3.42 -15.45 11.25
N TYR A 186 3.16 -15.65 12.54
CA TYR A 186 2.27 -14.78 13.31
C TYR A 186 2.88 -13.38 13.51
N VAL A 187 4.17 -13.33 13.83
CA VAL A 187 4.89 -12.05 14.00
C VAL A 187 4.97 -11.31 12.67
N ALA A 188 5.28 -11.99 11.57
CA ALA A 188 5.36 -11.38 10.25
C ALA A 188 4.03 -10.77 9.77
N LEU A 189 2.89 -11.33 10.22
CA LEU A 189 1.56 -10.84 9.87
C LEU A 189 1.07 -9.72 10.81
N ILE A 190 1.29 -9.85 12.12
CA ILE A 190 0.73 -8.93 13.14
C ILE A 190 1.65 -7.73 13.39
N ALA A 191 2.97 -7.91 13.37
CA ALA A 191 3.90 -6.84 13.72
C ALA A 191 3.81 -5.61 12.79
N PRO A 192 3.61 -5.75 11.46
CA PRO A 192 3.38 -4.59 10.60
C PRO A 192 2.15 -3.77 11.03
N PHE A 193 1.05 -4.43 11.41
CA PHE A 193 -0.15 -3.74 11.89
C PHE A 193 0.11 -2.99 13.20
N VAL A 194 0.75 -3.63 14.17
CA VAL A 194 1.09 -2.98 15.45
C VAL A 194 2.03 -1.80 15.22
N LEU A 195 3.02 -1.95 14.33
CA LEU A 195 3.93 -0.86 13.96
C LEU A 195 3.16 0.29 13.28
N TYR A 196 2.24 -0.01 12.37
CA TYR A 196 1.42 1.00 11.71
C TYR A 196 0.56 1.81 12.69
N GLU A 197 -0.18 1.13 13.56
CA GLU A 197 -1.04 1.76 14.57
C GLU A 197 -0.23 2.58 15.58
N SER A 198 0.90 2.05 16.04
CA SER A 198 1.80 2.79 16.93
C SER A 198 2.41 4.02 16.27
N MET A 199 2.76 3.95 14.98
CA MET A 199 3.21 5.12 14.21
C MET A 199 2.09 6.14 14.03
N TRP A 200 0.85 5.70 13.82
CA TRP A 200 -0.28 6.60 13.69
C TRP A 200 -0.49 7.45 14.95
N ILE A 201 -0.50 6.80 16.12
CA ILE A 201 -0.68 7.45 17.42
C ILE A 201 0.55 8.28 17.80
N GLY A 202 1.74 7.69 17.69
CA GLY A 202 3.00 8.30 18.14
C GLY A 202 3.46 9.48 17.27
N LEU A 203 3.16 9.47 15.97
CA LEU A 203 3.55 10.53 15.02
C LEU A 203 2.38 11.48 14.70
N ASN A 204 1.35 11.53 15.54
CA ASN A 204 0.20 12.42 15.31
C ASN A 204 0.63 13.91 15.28
N GLY A 205 1.65 14.29 16.04
CA GLY A 205 2.21 15.66 16.01
C GLY A 205 3.08 15.97 14.79
N ILE A 206 3.40 14.98 13.95
CA ILE A 206 4.36 15.11 12.84
C ILE A 206 3.73 14.56 11.54
N PRO A 207 2.90 15.36 10.83
CA PRO A 207 2.09 14.87 9.72
C PRO A 207 2.87 14.23 8.57
N TRP A 208 4.04 14.77 8.24
CA TRP A 208 4.89 14.32 7.12
C TRP A 208 5.61 12.98 7.37
N LEU A 209 5.59 12.43 8.60
CA LEU A 209 6.10 11.08 8.91
C LEU A 209 4.97 10.08 9.21
N ASN A 210 3.72 10.52 9.23
CA ASN A 210 2.62 9.66 9.64
C ASN A 210 2.13 8.81 8.45
N PRO A 211 2.22 7.47 8.48
CA PRO A 211 1.86 6.62 7.34
C PRO A 211 0.41 6.74 6.88
N ILE A 212 -0.54 7.01 7.79
CA ILE A 212 -1.96 7.24 7.44
C ILE A 212 -2.12 8.54 6.65
N ARG A 213 -1.40 9.58 7.06
CA ARG A 213 -1.47 10.90 6.42
C ARG A 213 -0.76 10.92 5.07
N LEU A 214 0.35 10.18 4.96
CA LEU A 214 1.05 9.96 3.70
C LEU A 214 0.16 9.26 2.66
N LEU A 215 -0.57 8.21 3.07
CA LEU A 215 -1.53 7.52 2.22
C LEU A 215 -2.67 8.43 1.74
N ARG A 216 -3.14 9.34 2.61
CA ARG A 216 -4.20 10.30 2.27
C ARG A 216 -3.69 11.43 1.36
N GLY A 217 -2.46 11.90 1.57
CA GLY A 217 -1.81 12.96 0.82
C GLY A 217 -2.26 14.38 1.17
N ASP A 218 -3.47 14.53 1.72
CA ASP A 218 -4.14 15.81 1.95
C ASP A 218 -3.52 16.61 3.11
N ASP A 219 -3.09 15.92 4.17
CA ASP A 219 -2.52 16.55 5.38
C ASP A 219 -1.06 16.98 5.23
N VAL A 220 -0.39 16.56 4.15
CA VAL A 220 1.08 16.64 3.99
C VAL A 220 1.51 17.88 3.20
N GLY A 221 0.59 18.64 2.61
CA GLY A 221 0.96 19.81 1.81
C GLY A 221 1.05 19.53 0.31
N SER A 222 1.42 18.30 -0.09
CA SER A 222 1.60 17.95 -1.49
C SER A 222 1.74 16.44 -1.73
N TYR A 223 1.17 15.96 -2.84
CA TYR A 223 1.28 14.55 -3.23
C TYR A 223 2.71 14.10 -3.57
N PRO A 224 3.53 14.90 -4.28
CA PRO A 224 4.92 14.53 -4.56
C PRO A 224 5.77 14.40 -3.30
N LEU A 225 5.54 15.23 -2.28
CA LEU A 225 6.27 15.12 -1.01
C LEU A 225 5.91 13.84 -0.27
N ALA A 226 4.61 13.50 -0.21
CA ALA A 226 4.16 12.24 0.37
C ALA A 226 4.79 11.04 -0.34
N ALA A 227 4.78 11.02 -1.68
CA ALA A 227 5.44 9.99 -2.48
C ALA A 227 6.96 9.93 -2.25
N GLY A 228 7.61 11.08 -2.06
CA GLY A 228 9.03 11.18 -1.74
C GLY A 228 9.38 10.54 -0.39
N VAL A 229 8.56 10.79 0.65
CA VAL A 229 8.76 10.19 1.97
C VAL A 229 8.54 8.67 1.92
N GLU A 230 7.52 8.19 1.20
CA GLU A 230 7.31 6.75 1.05
C GLU A 230 8.47 6.08 0.29
N CYS A 231 9.06 6.73 -0.72
CA CYS A 231 10.28 6.25 -1.37
C CYS A 231 11.44 6.13 -0.37
N VAL A 232 11.60 7.10 0.54
CA VAL A 232 12.61 7.03 1.61
C VAL A 232 12.35 5.83 2.54
N TYR A 233 11.09 5.56 2.91
CA TYR A 233 10.73 4.38 3.69
C TYR A 233 11.06 3.07 2.97
N ILE A 234 10.78 2.97 1.67
CA ILE A 234 11.15 1.81 0.86
C ILE A 234 12.66 1.57 0.92
N LEU A 235 13.48 2.62 0.78
CA LEU A 235 14.94 2.51 0.82
C LEU A 235 15.44 2.06 2.20
N ILE A 236 14.92 2.67 3.27
CA ILE A 236 15.31 2.33 4.66
C ILE A 236 14.95 0.87 4.95
N VAL A 237 13.70 0.46 4.71
CA VAL A 237 13.24 -0.92 4.98
C VAL A 237 14.02 -1.93 4.13
N SER A 238 14.29 -1.61 2.87
CA SER A 238 15.10 -2.46 1.98
C SER A 238 16.52 -2.67 2.51
N ALA A 239 17.16 -1.63 3.05
CA ALA A 239 18.50 -1.74 3.65
C ALA A 239 18.50 -2.69 4.86
N PHE A 240 17.50 -2.59 5.74
CA PHE A 240 17.36 -3.48 6.90
C PHE A 240 17.04 -4.94 6.50
N ILE A 241 16.25 -5.16 5.45
CA ILE A 241 16.02 -6.49 4.89
C ILE A 241 17.32 -7.09 4.37
N MET A 242 18.10 -6.31 3.60
CA MET A 242 19.39 -6.75 3.06
C MET A 242 20.37 -7.10 4.17
N ALA A 243 20.46 -6.28 5.22
CA ALA A 243 21.28 -6.57 6.39
C ALA A 243 20.86 -7.87 7.08
N GLY A 244 19.55 -8.10 7.25
CA GLY A 244 19.01 -9.33 7.83
C GLY A 244 19.32 -10.58 7.00
N LEU A 245 19.18 -10.50 5.67
CA LEU A 245 19.49 -11.61 4.76
C LEU A 245 21.00 -11.95 4.74
N VAL A 246 21.87 -10.93 4.71
CA VAL A 246 23.33 -11.13 4.75
C VAL A 246 23.77 -11.72 6.09
N ARG A 247 23.20 -11.26 7.20
CA ARG A 247 23.45 -11.86 8.53
C ARG A 247 23.08 -13.33 8.56
N ARG A 248 21.90 -13.70 8.05
CA ARG A 248 21.45 -15.11 8.02
C ARG A 248 22.36 -15.97 7.14
N TYR A 249 22.78 -15.47 5.99
CA TYR A 249 23.73 -16.19 5.15
C TYR A 249 25.06 -16.49 5.87
N ARG A 250 25.55 -15.58 6.71
CA ARG A 250 26.78 -15.80 7.50
C ARG A 250 26.61 -16.80 8.66
N ASN A 251 25.40 -16.93 9.18
CA ASN A 251 25.12 -17.69 10.41
C ASN A 251 24.57 -19.11 10.16
N GLY A 252 24.26 -19.50 8.92
CA GLY A 252 23.77 -20.84 8.54
C GLY A 252 22.26 -21.03 8.64
#